data_AF-A0A2G8L521-F1
#
_entry.id   AF-A0A2G8L521-F1
#
_cell.length_a   1.000
_cell.length_b   1.000
_cell.length_c   1.000
_cell.angle_alpha   90.00
_cell.angle_beta   90.00
_cell.angle_gamma   90.00
#
_symmetry.space_group_name_H-M   'P 1'
#
loop_
_entity.id
_entity.type
_entity.pdbx_description
1 polymer ?
#
loop_
_entity_poly.entity_id
_entity_poly.type
_entity_poly.pdbx_seq_one_letter_code
_entity_poly.pdbx_strand_id
1 'polypeptide(L)'
;MTDEEPAEKESGKLYQPTNAYNWGTDLKVTSSPFSSWIPLVIPIAFFGGQKVLGCAIFTYISLALITQLEVGLDGRNTVPETSYLHQYLDDVDEYSKLGTPVYFVVKSGYNYSTVEGQDKICSEHECQLNSLTAQIKNATFNSDSTKIAQSATSWLDDYLTWTDAKGTNKTCVSSKNKLFPTGQDMSYFVKHFLAEPPTAECPTGGKLLADSVQINRAGSIGATYFATYQTTLVTSKDYLMAYDKANQLAGNIEEVLNENIQSALKTYEVFAYSNFHVFYAQFQNVVIVTMKSLAVTLIVMFLVKGILLGLSLLVAPLITAALALFTINLLGLLSLLGIAFSDVVLVNVIISVGVAGEIFTHIADSYSSYAGKEETTKSKQISDTVSNTGSSLLAGSLIPKLLTFCSLALLKSQLVQMYFFQIYLGLLGLAVIYSLLFVPVLLSFVGPLLQPTPTEIRLLALANYSGTTGASDTSEITPLQPSAGQSVPSAPSATNQ
;
A
#
# COMPACT_ATOMS: atom_id res chain seq x y z
N MET A 1 0.32 -3.24 -78.66
CA MET A 1 1.54 -3.17 -77.84
C MET A 1 1.26 -4.04 -76.61
N THR A 2 1.06 -5.35 -76.84
CA THR A 2 2.10 -6.39 -76.96
C THR A 2 2.87 -6.54 -75.65
N ASP A 3 2.95 -7.67 -74.96
CA ASP A 3 2.58 -9.08 -75.20
C ASP A 3 2.62 -9.76 -73.79
N GLU A 4 1.65 -10.59 -73.38
CA GLU A 4 1.61 -12.07 -73.54
C GLU A 4 2.79 -12.78 -72.82
N GLU A 5 2.61 -13.63 -71.78
CA GLU A 5 2.04 -15.01 -71.72
C GLU A 5 3.17 -15.97 -71.18
N PRO A 6 2.99 -17.27 -70.81
CA PRO A 6 2.04 -18.00 -69.94
C PRO A 6 2.71 -18.87 -68.84
N ALA A 7 1.83 -19.57 -68.10
CA ALA A 7 2.05 -20.78 -67.32
C ALA A 7 2.50 -22.01 -68.12
N GLU A 8 3.23 -22.92 -67.47
CA GLU A 8 3.46 -24.29 -67.92
C GLU A 8 2.86 -25.29 -66.92
N LYS A 9 1.94 -26.12 -67.41
CA LYS A 9 1.44 -27.35 -66.79
C LYS A 9 2.30 -28.50 -67.29
N GLU A 10 2.85 -29.31 -66.39
CA GLU A 10 3.15 -30.71 -66.71
C GLU A 10 2.31 -31.68 -65.86
N SER A 11 1.81 -32.67 -66.58
CA SER A 11 0.90 -33.74 -66.24
C SER A 11 1.49 -34.79 -65.29
N GLY A 12 0.62 -35.38 -64.47
CA GLY A 12 0.97 -36.39 -63.49
C GLY A 12 1.41 -37.76 -64.04
N LYS A 13 2.05 -38.52 -63.14
CA LYS A 13 2.02 -39.98 -63.07
C LYS A 13 2.03 -40.41 -61.60
N LEU A 14 1.10 -41.31 -61.29
CA LEU A 14 0.94 -42.06 -60.04
C LEU A 14 2.27 -42.64 -59.53
N TYR A 15 2.49 -42.58 -58.21
CA TYR A 15 3.13 -43.68 -57.48
C TYR A 15 2.44 -43.86 -56.11
N GLN A 16 2.05 -45.09 -55.84
CA GLN A 16 1.36 -45.57 -54.65
C GLN A 16 2.26 -45.58 -53.39
N PRO A 17 1.67 -45.65 -52.17
CA PRO A 17 2.35 -45.36 -50.93
C PRO A 17 3.17 -46.55 -50.44
N THR A 18 4.42 -46.30 -50.05
CA THR A 18 5.23 -47.29 -49.32
C THR A 18 5.59 -46.75 -47.95
N ASN A 19 5.05 -47.45 -46.95
CA ASN A 19 5.61 -47.75 -45.64
C ASN A 19 5.71 -46.61 -44.61
N ALA A 20 4.75 -46.67 -43.69
CA ALA A 20 4.86 -46.21 -42.33
C ALA A 20 6.19 -46.65 -41.69
N TYR A 21 6.95 -45.68 -41.19
CA TYR A 21 8.03 -45.93 -40.24
C TYR A 21 7.61 -45.37 -38.87
N ASN A 22 7.40 -46.31 -37.96
CA ASN A 22 7.29 -46.11 -36.52
C ASN A 22 8.52 -45.35 -36.00
N TRP A 23 8.31 -44.24 -35.29
CA TRP A 23 9.27 -43.72 -34.33
C TRP A 23 8.66 -43.81 -32.93
N GLY A 24 8.66 -45.03 -32.41
CA GLY A 24 8.68 -45.27 -30.97
C GLY A 24 10.13 -45.43 -30.51
N THR A 25 10.38 -44.94 -29.29
CA THR A 25 11.52 -45.27 -28.39
C THR A 25 12.93 -44.94 -28.89
N ASP A 26 13.42 -43.74 -28.55
CA ASP A 26 14.66 -43.54 -27.77
C ASP A 26 15.05 -42.05 -27.77
N LEU A 27 14.37 -41.26 -26.94
CA LEU A 27 14.98 -40.06 -26.37
C LEU A 27 15.25 -40.37 -24.91
N LYS A 28 16.47 -40.88 -24.64
CA LYS A 28 17.06 -40.81 -23.32
C LYS A 28 17.07 -39.34 -22.93
N VAL A 29 16.10 -38.94 -22.13
CA VAL A 29 16.12 -37.68 -21.38
C VAL A 29 17.37 -37.76 -20.53
N THR A 30 18.42 -37.09 -20.98
CA THR A 30 19.60 -36.83 -20.18
C THR A 30 19.12 -36.12 -18.94
N SER A 31 19.32 -36.76 -17.79
CA SER A 31 19.01 -36.23 -16.47
C SER A 31 19.52 -34.80 -16.35
N SER A 32 18.59 -33.85 -16.28
CA SER A 32 18.93 -32.46 -15.98
C SER A 32 19.70 -32.42 -14.64
N PRO A 33 20.65 -31.47 -14.46
CA PRO A 33 21.42 -31.35 -13.22
C PRO A 33 20.55 -30.97 -11.99
N PHE A 34 19.22 -30.83 -12.17
CA PHE A 34 18.26 -30.48 -11.14
C PHE A 34 17.68 -31.68 -10.37
N SER A 35 17.98 -32.93 -10.75
CA SER A 35 17.51 -34.11 -9.98
C SER A 35 18.13 -34.23 -8.59
N SER A 36 19.19 -33.46 -8.28
CA SER A 36 19.87 -33.51 -6.97
C SER A 36 19.18 -32.71 -5.86
N TRP A 37 18.23 -31.83 -6.19
CA TRP A 37 17.44 -31.05 -5.22
C TRP A 37 16.19 -31.80 -4.73
N ILE A 38 15.77 -32.82 -5.49
CA ILE A 38 14.64 -33.71 -5.19
C ILE A 38 14.76 -34.35 -3.78
N PRO A 39 15.90 -34.92 -3.35
CA PRO A 39 16.05 -35.45 -1.99
C PRO A 39 16.13 -34.40 -0.88
N LEU A 40 16.20 -33.10 -1.18
CA LEU A 40 16.20 -32.02 -0.18
C LEU A 40 14.78 -31.51 0.13
N VAL A 41 13.87 -31.60 -0.85
CA VAL A 41 12.46 -31.20 -0.71
C VAL A 41 11.58 -32.33 -0.16
N ILE A 42 11.92 -33.60 -0.43
CA ILE A 42 11.16 -34.77 0.01
C ILE A 42 11.09 -34.94 1.55
N PRO A 43 12.17 -34.77 2.34
CA PRO A 43 12.09 -34.84 3.80
C PRO A 43 11.25 -33.71 4.40
N ILE A 44 11.21 -32.57 3.71
CA ILE A 44 10.41 -31.41 4.12
C ILE A 44 8.93 -31.73 3.95
N ALA A 45 8.49 -32.54 2.97
CA ALA A 45 7.08 -32.82 2.69
C ALA A 45 6.33 -33.70 3.72
N PHE A 46 7.00 -34.28 4.72
CA PHE A 46 6.45 -35.39 5.52
C PHE A 46 5.58 -35.03 6.74
N PHE A 47 5.57 -33.76 7.21
CA PHE A 47 4.81 -33.35 8.40
C PHE A 47 3.91 -32.13 8.15
N GLY A 48 2.73 -32.35 7.56
CA GLY A 48 1.80 -31.26 7.16
C GLY A 48 1.32 -30.37 8.32
N GLY A 49 1.07 -30.94 9.50
CA GLY A 49 0.57 -30.18 10.67
C GLY A 49 1.62 -29.22 11.27
N GLN A 50 2.88 -29.64 11.33
CA GLN A 50 3.97 -28.81 11.89
C GLN A 50 4.27 -27.58 11.01
N LYS A 51 4.09 -27.67 9.69
CA LYS A 51 4.30 -26.54 8.77
C LYS A 51 3.22 -25.47 8.87
N VAL A 52 1.96 -25.88 8.95
CA VAL A 52 0.84 -24.94 9.15
C VAL A 52 1.02 -24.22 10.48
N LEU A 53 1.42 -24.95 11.52
CA LEU A 53 1.76 -24.36 12.82
C LEU A 53 2.93 -23.37 12.71
N GLY A 54 3.99 -23.71 11.98
CA GLY A 54 5.12 -22.81 11.72
C GLY A 54 4.71 -21.51 11.01
N CYS A 55 3.90 -21.61 9.94
CA CYS A 55 3.37 -20.43 9.25
C CYS A 55 2.42 -19.60 10.12
N ALA A 56 1.63 -20.24 10.98
CA ALA A 56 0.77 -19.56 11.94
C ALA A 56 1.58 -18.80 13.00
N ILE A 57 2.64 -19.41 13.53
CA ILE A 57 3.57 -18.76 14.47
C ILE A 57 4.26 -17.58 13.78
N PHE A 58 4.75 -17.76 12.55
CA PHE A 58 5.39 -16.70 11.79
C PHE A 58 4.41 -15.53 11.55
N THR A 59 3.18 -15.81 11.16
CA THR A 59 2.13 -14.80 10.98
C THR A 59 1.80 -14.08 12.28
N TYR A 60 1.75 -14.81 13.41
CA TYR A 60 1.52 -14.19 14.73
C TYR A 60 2.64 -13.21 15.11
N ILE A 61 3.90 -13.60 14.87
CA ILE A 61 5.06 -12.73 15.08
C ILE A 61 4.98 -11.52 14.15
N SER A 62 4.67 -11.72 12.86
CA SER A 62 4.49 -10.61 11.91
C SER A 62 3.37 -9.66 12.34
N LEU A 63 2.25 -10.16 12.87
CA LEU A 63 1.16 -9.33 13.36
C LEU A 63 1.59 -8.47 14.55
N ALA A 64 2.40 -9.02 15.46
CA ALA A 64 2.99 -8.23 16.54
C ALA A 64 3.94 -7.16 16.01
N LEU A 65 4.78 -7.48 15.02
CA LEU A 65 5.76 -6.56 14.43
C LEU A 65 5.10 -5.42 13.63
N ILE A 66 3.98 -5.67 12.96
CA ILE A 66 3.22 -4.62 12.25
C ILE A 66 2.85 -3.47 13.19
N THR A 67 2.60 -3.73 14.47
CA THR A 67 2.26 -2.66 15.43
C THR A 67 3.42 -1.71 15.73
N GLN A 68 4.66 -2.14 15.45
CA GLN A 68 5.87 -1.34 15.62
C GLN A 68 6.32 -0.67 14.32
N LEU A 69 5.53 -0.80 13.25
CA LEU A 69 5.87 -0.23 11.95
C LEU A 69 5.79 1.30 12.03
N GLU A 70 6.93 1.97 11.90
CA GLU A 70 7.00 3.42 11.87
C GLU A 70 6.30 3.96 10.62
N VAL A 71 5.57 5.05 10.75
CA VAL A 71 4.87 5.70 9.64
C VAL A 71 5.60 6.98 9.27
N GLY A 72 5.93 7.11 7.99
CA GLY A 72 6.58 8.31 7.46
C GLY A 72 7.56 8.00 6.34
N LEU A 73 8.08 9.08 5.76
CA LEU A 73 9.18 9.04 4.82
C LEU A 73 10.21 10.05 5.28
N ASP A 74 11.42 9.58 5.60
CA ASP A 74 12.52 10.47 5.92
C ASP A 74 13.01 11.15 4.63
N GLY A 75 13.00 12.48 4.62
CA GLY A 75 13.49 13.29 3.51
C GLY A 75 14.96 12.99 3.18
N ARG A 76 15.78 12.61 4.17
CA ARG A 76 17.17 12.21 3.97
C ARG A 76 17.30 11.04 2.98
N ASN A 77 16.39 10.08 3.03
CA ASN A 77 16.43 8.90 2.16
C ASN A 77 16.04 9.20 0.70
N THR A 78 15.50 10.40 0.43
CA THR A 78 15.08 10.82 -0.92
C THR A 78 16.20 11.46 -1.73
N VAL A 79 17.29 11.86 -1.06
CA VAL A 79 18.46 12.45 -1.71
C VAL A 79 19.62 11.45 -1.80
N PRO A 80 20.55 11.62 -2.75
CA PRO A 80 21.73 10.77 -2.83
C PRO A 80 22.65 10.96 -1.61
N GLU A 81 23.26 9.87 -1.12
CA GLU A 81 24.17 9.88 0.04
C GLU A 81 25.35 10.86 -0.10
N THR A 82 25.78 11.16 -1.33
CA THR A 82 26.86 12.12 -1.62
C THR A 82 26.40 13.58 -1.66
N SER A 83 25.12 13.85 -1.40
CA SER A 83 24.57 15.20 -1.44
C SER A 83 25.02 16.02 -0.25
N TYR A 84 25.37 17.29 -0.48
CA TYR A 84 25.63 18.26 0.58
C TYR A 84 24.45 18.44 1.54
N LEU A 85 23.23 18.06 1.10
CA LEU A 85 22.02 18.21 1.88
C LEU A 85 22.05 17.38 3.16
N HIS A 86 22.72 16.22 3.19
CA HIS A 86 22.86 15.44 4.42
C HIS A 86 23.58 16.24 5.50
N GLN A 87 24.74 16.80 5.16
CA GLN A 87 25.50 17.64 6.10
C GLN A 87 24.70 18.87 6.53
N TYR A 88 24.00 19.53 5.60
CA TYR A 88 23.12 20.65 5.94
C TYR A 88 22.02 20.25 6.94
N LEU A 89 21.36 19.11 6.74
CA LEU A 89 20.30 18.63 7.64
C LEU A 89 20.86 18.24 9.02
N ASP A 90 22.05 17.63 9.06
CA ASP A 90 22.73 17.31 10.32
C ASP A 90 23.12 18.57 11.10
N ASP A 91 23.64 19.59 10.42
CA ASP A 91 23.96 20.89 11.02
C ASP A 91 22.69 21.61 11.51
N VAL A 92 21.57 21.52 10.78
CA VAL A 92 20.28 22.08 11.22
C VAL A 92 19.77 21.35 12.46
N ASP A 93 19.88 20.02 12.53
CA ASP A 93 19.45 19.23 13.68
C ASP A 93 20.31 19.52 14.93
N GLU A 94 21.62 19.74 14.76
CA GLU A 94 22.54 20.01 15.87
C GLU A 94 22.46 21.46 16.37
N TYR A 95 22.42 22.44 15.45
CA TYR A 95 22.61 23.85 15.80
C TYR A 95 21.32 24.67 15.80
N SER A 96 20.25 24.24 15.11
CA SER A 96 19.02 25.02 15.06
C SER A 96 18.25 24.92 16.38
N LYS A 97 18.01 26.08 16.99
CA LYS A 97 17.19 26.20 18.22
C LYS A 97 15.70 26.28 17.95
N LEU A 98 15.31 26.54 16.70
CA LEU A 98 13.93 26.69 16.26
C LEU A 98 13.71 25.81 15.03
N GLY A 99 12.55 25.18 14.98
CA GLY A 99 12.08 24.46 13.81
C GLY A 99 11.39 25.38 12.82
N THR A 100 10.48 24.80 12.06
CA THR A 100 9.76 25.52 11.01
C THR A 100 8.73 26.50 11.59
N PRO A 101 8.42 27.61 10.90
CA PRO A 101 7.36 28.50 11.30
C PRO A 101 5.99 27.82 11.13
N VAL A 102 5.06 28.13 12.01
CA VAL A 102 3.64 27.74 11.92
C VAL A 102 2.77 28.97 12.10
N TYR A 103 1.76 29.08 11.25
CA TYR A 103 0.85 30.22 11.16
C TYR A 103 -0.54 29.75 11.56
N PHE A 104 -1.07 30.31 12.65
CA PHE A 104 -2.47 30.11 13.04
C PHE A 104 -3.31 31.16 12.33
N VAL A 105 -4.08 30.74 11.33
CA VAL A 105 -4.83 31.63 10.45
C VAL A 105 -6.28 31.65 10.88
N VAL A 106 -6.79 32.84 11.19
CA VAL A 106 -8.22 33.09 11.40
C VAL A 106 -8.81 33.56 10.06
N LYS A 107 -9.79 32.81 9.54
CA LYS A 107 -10.41 33.15 8.25
C LYS A 107 -11.18 34.48 8.32
N SER A 108 -11.38 35.07 7.15
CA SER A 108 -12.15 36.30 7.00
C SER A 108 -13.57 36.13 7.56
N GLY A 109 -14.07 37.17 8.26
CA GLY A 109 -15.42 37.20 8.82
C GLY A 109 -15.46 37.41 10.33
N TYR A 110 -14.35 37.15 11.03
CA TYR A 110 -14.20 37.40 12.47
C TYR A 110 -14.28 38.89 12.82
N ASN A 111 -14.98 39.21 13.92
CA ASN A 111 -15.25 40.59 14.30
C ASN A 111 -14.25 41.12 15.34
N TYR A 112 -13.12 41.61 14.86
CA TYR A 112 -12.09 42.27 15.67
C TYR A 112 -12.49 43.67 16.19
N SER A 113 -13.63 44.22 15.79
CA SER A 113 -14.06 45.58 16.17
C SER A 113 -14.80 45.63 17.51
N THR A 114 -15.02 44.50 18.17
CA THR A 114 -15.73 44.41 19.46
C THR A 114 -14.76 44.04 20.58
N VAL A 115 -15.04 44.48 21.81
CA VAL A 115 -14.20 44.13 22.97
C VAL A 115 -14.17 42.62 23.17
N GLU A 116 -15.31 41.94 23.10
CA GLU A 116 -15.40 40.47 23.18
C GLU A 116 -14.58 39.78 22.09
N GLY A 117 -14.63 40.29 20.85
CA GLY A 117 -13.84 39.74 19.76
C GLY A 117 -12.33 39.95 19.93
N GLN A 118 -11.92 41.08 20.52
CA GLN A 118 -10.51 41.35 20.81
C GLN A 118 -10.01 40.50 21.98
N ASP A 119 -10.83 40.36 23.03
CA ASP A 119 -10.57 39.61 24.26
C ASP A 119 -10.25 38.13 23.99
N LYS A 120 -10.96 37.50 23.05
CA LYS A 120 -10.71 36.12 22.61
C LYS A 120 -9.41 35.94 21.79
N ILE A 121 -8.73 37.02 21.40
CA ILE A 121 -7.52 36.98 20.56
C ILE A 121 -6.27 37.43 21.32
N CYS A 122 -6.36 38.52 22.08
CA CYS A 122 -5.22 39.18 22.74
C CYS A 122 -4.73 38.47 24.01
N SER A 123 -3.55 38.85 24.53
CA SER A 123 -3.00 38.28 25.78
C SER A 123 -2.41 39.30 26.76
N GLU A 124 -2.12 40.54 26.36
CA GLU A 124 -1.34 41.48 27.19
C GLU A 124 -2.16 42.56 27.94
N HIS A 125 -3.50 42.55 27.84
CA HIS A 125 -4.37 43.64 28.33
C HIS A 125 -5.64 43.16 29.06
N GLU A 126 -5.50 42.31 30.10
CA GLU A 126 -6.64 41.70 30.83
C GLU A 126 -7.53 40.81 29.95
N CYS A 127 -6.95 40.24 28.90
CA CYS A 127 -7.64 39.36 27.96
C CYS A 127 -7.95 37.98 28.58
N GLN A 128 -8.86 37.24 27.97
CA GLN A 128 -9.24 35.89 28.36
C GLN A 128 -8.03 34.97 28.47
N LEU A 129 -7.98 34.18 29.54
CA LEU A 129 -6.88 33.25 29.81
C LEU A 129 -6.78 32.12 28.75
N ASN A 130 -7.88 31.83 28.07
CA ASN A 130 -7.97 30.87 26.97
C ASN A 130 -8.03 31.55 25.59
N SER A 131 -7.62 32.81 25.47
CA SER A 131 -7.55 33.50 24.17
C SER A 131 -6.59 32.80 23.19
N LEU A 132 -6.68 33.12 21.90
CA LEU A 132 -5.84 32.54 20.86
C LEU A 132 -4.35 32.62 21.19
N THR A 133 -3.83 33.80 21.51
CA THR A 133 -2.40 33.99 21.78
C THR A 133 -2.00 33.43 23.14
N ALA A 134 -2.90 33.44 24.12
CA ALA A 134 -2.68 32.81 25.42
C ALA A 134 -2.58 31.27 25.31
N GLN A 135 -3.41 30.63 24.49
CA GLN A 135 -3.34 29.19 24.22
C GLN A 135 -2.01 28.81 23.56
N ILE A 136 -1.55 29.59 22.57
CA ILE A 136 -0.24 29.36 21.93
C ILE A 136 0.90 29.57 22.93
N LYS A 137 0.84 30.63 23.75
CA LYS A 137 1.81 30.87 24.82
C LYS A 137 1.83 29.76 25.85
N ASN A 138 0.66 29.23 26.23
CA ASN A 138 0.59 28.12 27.17
C ASN A 138 1.20 26.85 26.58
N ALA A 139 1.03 26.62 25.28
CA ALA A 139 1.64 25.48 24.59
C ALA A 139 3.18 25.49 24.65
N THR A 140 3.83 26.65 24.79
CA THR A 140 5.30 26.73 24.86
C THR A 140 5.87 26.15 26.15
N PHE A 141 5.10 26.11 27.24
CA PHE A 141 5.56 25.55 28.52
C PHE A 141 5.77 24.03 28.47
N ASN A 142 5.17 23.35 27.49
CA ASN A 142 5.36 21.92 27.24
C ASN A 142 5.73 21.67 25.77
N SER A 143 6.77 22.37 25.31
CA SER A 143 7.23 22.36 23.92
C SER A 143 7.62 20.97 23.40
N ASP A 144 8.10 20.07 24.26
CA ASP A 144 8.43 18.68 23.88
C ASP A 144 7.22 17.91 23.36
N SER A 145 6.03 18.19 23.92
CA SER A 145 4.77 17.52 23.56
C SER A 145 3.95 18.32 22.56
N THR A 146 3.89 19.65 22.68
CA THR A 146 3.10 20.50 21.78
C THR A 146 3.83 20.82 20.48
N LYS A 147 5.16 20.63 20.47
CA LYS A 147 6.07 21.02 19.38
C LYS A 147 6.04 22.52 19.05
N ILE A 148 5.56 23.37 19.96
CA ILE A 148 5.60 24.84 19.84
C ILE A 148 6.73 25.37 20.72
N ALA A 149 7.68 26.08 20.12
CA ALA A 149 8.88 26.59 20.81
C ALA A 149 8.73 28.03 21.30
N GLN A 150 7.95 28.86 20.62
CA GLN A 150 7.82 30.28 20.93
C GLN A 150 6.36 30.72 21.06
N SER A 151 6.14 31.85 21.73
CA SER A 151 4.83 32.51 21.73
C SER A 151 4.56 33.08 20.35
N ALA A 152 3.29 33.17 19.97
CA ALA A 152 2.94 33.76 18.68
C ALA A 152 3.16 35.27 18.66
N THR A 153 3.57 35.79 17.51
CA THR A 153 3.46 37.20 17.21
C THR A 153 1.99 37.59 17.12
N SER A 154 1.65 38.74 17.70
CA SER A 154 0.28 39.21 17.82
C SER A 154 0.18 40.65 17.34
N TRP A 155 -0.34 40.83 16.12
CA TRP A 155 -0.61 42.15 15.58
C TRP A 155 -1.63 42.91 16.43
N LEU A 156 -2.55 42.20 17.10
CA LEU A 156 -3.57 42.80 17.94
C LEU A 156 -2.99 43.29 19.27
N ASP A 157 -2.13 42.52 19.93
CA ASP A 157 -1.48 42.98 21.18
C ASP A 157 -0.58 44.19 20.90
N ASP A 158 0.18 44.17 19.80
CA ASP A 158 1.02 45.31 19.39
C ASP A 158 0.17 46.53 19.02
N TYR A 159 -0.95 46.33 18.32
CA TYR A 159 -1.90 47.38 17.99
C TYR A 159 -2.53 48.01 19.24
N LEU A 160 -2.97 47.19 20.20
CA LEU A 160 -3.55 47.66 21.45
C LEU A 160 -2.51 48.47 22.23
N THR A 161 -1.27 47.99 22.33
CA THR A 161 -0.15 48.72 22.94
C THR A 161 0.16 50.03 22.21
N TRP A 162 0.11 50.03 20.87
CA TRP A 162 0.31 51.22 20.05
C TRP A 162 -0.79 52.28 20.27
N THR A 163 -2.03 51.84 20.54
CA THR A 163 -3.18 52.70 20.85
C THR A 163 -3.37 53.03 22.33
N ASP A 164 -2.73 52.32 23.26
CA ASP A 164 -3.05 52.35 24.69
C ASP A 164 -2.77 53.72 25.31
N ALA A 165 -3.83 54.46 25.60
CA ALA A 165 -3.82 55.77 26.25
C ALA A 165 -3.56 55.74 27.76
N LYS A 166 -3.27 54.59 28.39
CA LYS A 166 -3.07 54.44 29.86
C LYS A 166 -1.85 55.20 30.43
N GLY A 167 -1.17 56.05 29.66
CA GLY A 167 -0.23 57.01 30.22
C GLY A 167 1.08 56.38 30.72
N THR A 168 1.49 55.23 30.17
CA THR A 168 2.93 54.98 30.09
C THR A 168 3.48 55.90 28.99
N ASN A 169 4.61 56.55 29.25
CA ASN A 169 5.19 57.60 28.38
C ASN A 169 5.75 57.07 27.04
N LYS A 170 5.16 55.99 26.49
CA LYS A 170 5.62 55.17 25.36
C LYS A 170 4.52 54.89 24.34
N THR A 171 3.60 55.83 24.13
CA THR A 171 2.55 55.69 23.11
C THR A 171 2.99 56.32 21.80
N CYS A 172 2.69 55.63 20.70
CA CYS A 172 2.91 56.18 19.37
C CYS A 172 1.80 57.14 18.96
N VAL A 173 0.59 56.95 19.51
CA VAL A 173 -0.57 57.81 19.27
C VAL A 173 -1.23 58.16 20.60
N SER A 174 -1.35 59.45 20.88
CA SER A 174 -2.12 59.96 22.03
C SER A 174 -3.61 59.97 21.68
N SER A 175 -4.26 58.83 21.78
CA SER A 175 -5.73 58.76 21.70
C SER A 175 -6.31 59.18 23.05
N LYS A 176 -6.94 60.35 23.16
CA LYS A 176 -7.60 60.75 24.40
C LYS A 176 -8.80 59.81 24.67
N ASN A 177 -8.67 58.96 25.70
CA ASN A 177 -9.74 58.25 26.41
C ASN A 177 -10.44 57.03 25.74
N LYS A 178 -9.75 56.16 24.99
CA LYS A 178 -10.31 54.83 24.68
C LYS A 178 -9.29 53.71 24.90
N LEU A 179 -9.61 52.81 25.84
CA LEU A 179 -8.81 51.66 26.24
C LEU A 179 -8.78 50.55 25.17
N PHE A 180 -9.81 50.49 24.33
CA PHE A 180 -9.92 49.60 23.18
C PHE A 180 -10.61 50.36 22.05
N PRO A 181 -9.92 50.71 20.95
CA PRO A 181 -10.58 51.26 19.78
C PRO A 181 -11.53 50.19 19.20
N THR A 182 -12.82 50.52 19.17
CA THR A 182 -13.90 49.62 18.74
C THR A 182 -14.64 50.20 17.55
N GLY A 183 -15.39 49.36 16.83
CA GLY A 183 -16.18 49.78 15.68
C GLY A 183 -15.36 50.44 14.57
N GLN A 184 -15.75 51.66 14.18
CA GLN A 184 -15.08 52.43 13.11
C GLN A 184 -13.69 52.93 13.51
N ASP A 185 -13.46 53.19 14.80
CA ASP A 185 -12.16 53.65 15.30
C ASP A 185 -11.09 52.59 15.02
N MET A 186 -11.41 51.30 15.25
CA MET A 186 -10.54 50.17 14.92
C MET A 186 -10.14 50.19 13.44
N SER A 187 -11.13 50.24 12.54
CA SER A 187 -10.91 50.25 11.09
C SER A 187 -10.10 51.44 10.59
N TYR A 188 -10.18 52.58 11.29
CA TYR A 188 -9.38 53.77 10.99
C TYR A 188 -7.94 53.61 11.47
N PHE A 189 -7.74 53.30 12.75
CA PHE A 189 -6.43 53.24 13.37
C PHE A 189 -5.60 52.05 12.91
N VAL A 190 -6.21 50.90 12.62
CA VAL A 190 -5.47 49.71 12.14
C VAL A 190 -4.72 50.00 10.85
N LYS A 191 -5.28 50.80 9.94
CA LYS A 191 -4.59 51.18 8.69
C LYS A 191 -3.37 52.05 8.93
N HIS A 192 -3.43 52.93 9.93
CA HIS A 192 -2.31 53.79 10.31
C HIS A 192 -1.23 52.97 11.02
N PHE A 193 -1.62 52.11 11.96
CA PHE A 193 -0.73 51.17 12.63
C PHE A 193 0.06 50.29 11.64
N LEU A 194 -0.61 49.67 10.67
CA LEU A 194 0.03 48.81 9.67
C LEU A 194 0.90 49.60 8.66
N ALA A 195 0.76 50.93 8.61
CA ALA A 195 1.60 51.82 7.82
C ALA A 195 2.80 52.37 8.60
N GLU A 196 2.75 52.37 9.93
CA GLU A 196 3.73 52.98 10.83
C GLU A 196 4.97 52.08 11.00
N PRO A 197 6.16 52.51 10.54
CA PRO A 197 7.39 51.77 10.76
C PRO A 197 7.83 51.83 12.24
N PRO A 198 8.42 50.75 12.79
CA PRO A 198 8.96 50.80 14.14
C PRO A 198 10.17 51.75 14.19
N THR A 199 10.15 52.69 15.14
CA THR A 199 11.21 53.67 15.41
C THR A 199 11.65 53.63 16.88
N ALA A 200 12.72 54.33 17.23
CA ALA A 200 13.14 54.43 18.64
C ALA A 200 12.08 55.13 19.53
N GLU A 201 11.26 56.01 18.94
CA GLU A 201 10.16 56.70 19.61
C GLU A 201 8.90 55.83 19.67
N CYS A 202 8.67 55.03 18.62
CA CYS A 202 7.54 54.12 18.50
C CYS A 202 8.01 52.69 18.16
N PRO A 203 8.44 51.88 19.15
CA PRO A 203 8.93 50.53 18.89
C PRO A 203 7.82 49.56 18.46
N THR A 204 6.56 49.86 18.78
CA THR A 204 5.38 49.04 18.45
C THR A 204 4.76 49.37 17.10
N GLY A 205 5.49 50.03 16.19
CA GLY A 205 5.00 50.31 14.83
C GLY A 205 4.67 49.02 14.07
N GLY A 206 3.43 48.92 13.57
CA GLY A 206 2.87 47.70 13.01
C GLY A 206 3.29 47.35 11.58
N LYS A 207 4.17 48.14 10.94
CA LYS A 207 4.56 47.92 9.54
C LYS A 207 5.16 46.54 9.26
N LEU A 208 5.89 45.97 10.22
CA LEU A 208 6.49 44.62 10.09
C LEU A 208 5.44 43.50 10.18
N LEU A 209 4.26 43.80 10.73
CA LEU A 209 3.14 42.87 10.84
C LEU A 209 2.05 43.14 9.80
N ALA A 210 2.28 44.06 8.85
CA ALA A 210 1.32 44.42 7.83
C ALA A 210 0.80 43.21 7.02
N ASP A 211 1.67 42.25 6.72
CA ASP A 211 1.31 41.04 5.97
C ASP A 211 0.43 40.07 6.78
N SER A 212 0.40 40.20 8.11
CA SER A 212 -0.42 39.37 9.00
C SER A 212 -1.90 39.76 9.05
N VAL A 213 -2.26 40.91 8.47
CA VAL A 213 -3.62 41.44 8.52
C VAL A 213 -4.08 41.82 7.11
N GLN A 214 -5.06 41.09 6.60
CA GLN A 214 -5.72 41.48 5.36
C GLN A 214 -6.71 42.61 5.63
N ILE A 215 -6.61 43.73 4.90
CA ILE A 215 -7.60 44.81 4.94
C ILE A 215 -8.45 44.77 3.67
N ASN A 216 -9.77 44.56 3.83
CA ASN A 216 -10.71 44.57 2.71
C ASN A 216 -10.90 45.99 2.14
N ARG A 217 -11.42 46.10 0.91
CA ARG A 217 -11.74 47.39 0.27
C ARG A 217 -12.67 48.28 1.12
N ALA A 218 -13.57 47.66 1.90
CA ALA A 218 -14.46 48.35 2.82
C ALA A 218 -13.76 48.88 4.10
N GLY A 219 -12.48 48.58 4.31
CA GLY A 219 -11.75 48.92 5.53
C GLY A 219 -12.01 47.99 6.72
N SER A 220 -12.72 46.88 6.51
CA SER A 220 -12.85 45.82 7.50
C SER A 220 -11.62 44.93 7.52
N ILE A 221 -11.31 44.35 8.68
CA ILE A 221 -10.28 43.32 8.81
C ILE A 221 -10.81 42.02 8.19
N GLY A 222 -9.99 41.42 7.32
CA GLY A 222 -10.25 40.17 6.63
C GLY A 222 -9.61 39.00 7.36
N ALA A 223 -8.91 38.13 6.62
CA ALA A 223 -8.13 37.06 7.23
C ALA A 223 -6.91 37.62 7.97
N THR A 224 -6.55 36.98 9.09
CA THR A 224 -5.33 37.33 9.83
C THR A 224 -4.57 36.07 10.21
N TYR A 225 -3.27 36.19 10.46
CA TYR A 225 -2.48 35.07 10.99
C TYR A 225 -1.64 35.48 12.20
N PHE A 226 -1.34 34.49 13.04
CA PHE A 226 -0.47 34.60 14.20
C PHE A 226 0.68 33.63 14.01
N ALA A 227 1.90 34.15 13.86
CA ALA A 227 3.06 33.35 13.50
C ALA A 227 3.82 32.92 14.76
N THR A 228 4.22 31.66 14.84
CA THR A 228 5.14 31.14 15.85
C THR A 228 6.12 30.15 15.21
N TYR A 229 7.05 29.63 15.99
CA TYR A 229 8.02 28.64 15.60
C TYR A 229 7.80 27.34 16.36
N GLN A 230 7.97 26.24 15.64
CA GLN A 230 7.99 24.91 16.24
C GLN A 230 9.34 24.61 16.89
N THR A 231 9.40 23.55 17.69
CA THR A 231 10.68 22.96 18.12
C THR A 231 11.42 22.38 16.90
N THR A 232 12.72 22.12 17.03
CA THR A 232 13.48 21.43 15.99
C THR A 232 12.83 20.06 15.69
N LEU A 233 12.53 19.80 14.43
CA LEU A 233 11.85 18.60 13.95
C LEU A 233 12.82 17.77 13.13
N VAL A 234 13.23 16.63 13.68
CA VAL A 234 14.27 15.78 13.09
C VAL A 234 13.65 14.61 12.35
N THR A 235 12.79 13.84 13.04
CA THR A 235 12.24 12.60 12.50
C THR A 235 10.88 12.81 11.83
N SER A 236 10.50 11.92 10.91
CA SER A 236 9.15 11.93 10.32
C SER A 236 8.04 11.87 11.39
N LYS A 237 8.31 11.20 12.51
CA LYS A 237 7.41 11.16 13.67
C LYS A 237 7.27 12.53 14.33
N ASP A 238 8.35 13.30 14.47
CA ASP A 238 8.29 14.65 15.00
C ASP A 238 7.46 15.58 14.10
N TYR A 239 7.65 15.50 12.78
CA TYR A 239 6.83 16.26 11.82
C TYR A 239 5.35 15.88 11.92
N LEU A 240 5.03 14.59 11.99
CA LEU A 240 3.65 14.14 12.13
C LEU A 240 3.01 14.60 13.46
N MET A 241 3.78 14.52 14.56
CA MET A 241 3.34 14.99 15.87
C MET A 241 3.13 16.51 15.87
N ALA A 242 4.04 17.28 15.28
CA ALA A 242 3.93 18.73 15.19
C ALA A 242 2.71 19.16 14.35
N TYR A 243 2.44 18.46 13.24
CA TYR A 243 1.24 18.66 12.44
C TYR A 243 -0.04 18.38 13.25
N ASP A 244 -0.11 17.24 13.95
CA ASP A 244 -1.27 16.85 14.75
C ASP A 244 -1.53 17.85 15.88
N LYS A 245 -0.49 18.22 16.61
CA LYS A 245 -0.57 19.16 17.73
C LYS A 245 -0.92 20.58 17.30
N ALA A 246 -0.40 21.04 16.16
CA ALA A 246 -0.77 22.33 15.61
C ALA A 246 -2.25 22.38 15.20
N ASN A 247 -2.78 21.31 14.58
CA ASN A 247 -4.20 21.23 14.22
C ASN A 247 -5.11 21.06 15.45
N GLN A 248 -4.69 20.28 16.45
CA GLN A 248 -5.40 20.17 17.72
C GLN A 248 -5.51 21.53 18.41
N LEU A 249 -4.41 22.29 18.46
CA LEU A 249 -4.40 23.63 19.02
C LEU A 249 -5.29 24.59 18.20
N ALA A 250 -5.25 24.53 16.87
CA ALA A 250 -6.14 25.32 16.02
C ALA A 250 -7.63 24.99 16.27
N GLY A 251 -7.97 23.71 16.46
CA GLY A 251 -9.33 23.29 16.80
C GLY A 251 -9.80 23.81 18.16
N ASN A 252 -8.94 23.79 19.18
CA ASN A 252 -9.26 24.37 20.49
C ASN A 252 -9.47 25.90 20.41
N ILE A 253 -8.64 26.59 19.62
CA ILE A 253 -8.80 28.02 19.36
C ILE A 253 -10.13 28.27 18.63
N GLU A 254 -10.45 27.47 17.61
CA GLU A 254 -11.70 27.55 16.87
C GLU A 254 -12.92 27.40 17.80
N GLU A 255 -12.88 26.47 18.75
CA GLU A 255 -13.93 26.29 19.76
C GLU A 255 -14.15 27.57 20.58
N VAL A 256 -13.08 28.16 21.11
CA VAL A 256 -13.14 29.41 21.90
C VAL A 256 -13.68 30.59 21.08
N LEU A 257 -13.23 30.73 19.82
CA LEU A 257 -13.72 31.81 18.95
C LEU A 257 -15.22 31.68 18.68
N ASN A 258 -15.75 30.46 18.66
CA ASN A 258 -17.16 30.17 18.43
C ASN A 258 -18.01 30.05 19.70
N GLU A 259 -17.43 30.17 20.90
CA GLU A 259 -18.18 30.21 22.16
C GLU A 259 -19.25 31.30 22.14
N ASN A 260 -20.46 30.97 22.61
CA ASN A 260 -21.63 31.84 22.73
C ASN A 260 -22.26 32.34 21.41
N ILE A 261 -21.85 31.82 20.26
CA ILE A 261 -22.51 32.11 18.98
C ILE A 261 -23.80 31.28 18.88
N GLN A 262 -24.95 31.89 19.20
CA GLN A 262 -26.26 31.22 19.15
C GLN A 262 -26.78 30.91 17.74
N SER A 263 -26.10 31.40 16.69
CA SER A 263 -26.57 31.28 15.30
C SER A 263 -25.74 30.27 14.52
N ALA A 264 -26.37 29.16 14.11
CA ALA A 264 -25.81 28.14 13.21
C ALA A 264 -25.40 28.65 11.80
N LEU A 265 -25.45 29.96 11.57
CA LEU A 265 -25.19 30.64 10.29
C LEU A 265 -23.81 31.30 10.21
N LYS A 266 -23.08 31.46 11.32
CA LYS A 266 -21.78 32.14 11.32
C LYS A 266 -20.78 31.42 12.21
N THR A 267 -19.95 30.59 11.60
CA THR A 267 -18.80 29.93 12.25
C THR A 267 -17.51 30.63 11.82
N TYR A 268 -16.61 30.83 12.77
CA TYR A 268 -15.26 31.29 12.51
C TYR A 268 -14.34 30.09 12.44
N GLU A 269 -13.65 29.92 11.31
CA GLU A 269 -12.75 28.79 11.11
C GLU A 269 -11.30 29.22 11.35
N VAL A 270 -10.55 28.36 12.04
CA VAL A 270 -9.13 28.56 12.35
C VAL A 270 -8.35 27.34 11.90
N PHE A 271 -7.23 27.55 11.22
CA PHE A 271 -6.36 26.45 10.82
C PHE A 271 -4.89 26.78 11.03
N ALA A 272 -4.09 25.75 11.31
CA ALA A 272 -2.65 25.86 11.40
C ALA A 272 -2.00 25.52 10.05
N TYR A 273 -1.11 26.40 9.59
CA TYR A 273 -0.36 26.21 8.35
C TYR A 273 1.14 26.22 8.61
N SER A 274 1.85 25.25 8.04
CA SER A 274 3.29 25.27 7.86
C SER A 274 3.63 24.60 6.53
N ASN A 275 4.79 24.91 5.94
CA ASN A 275 5.15 24.43 4.60
C ASN A 275 5.16 22.89 4.51
N PHE A 276 5.52 22.18 5.58
CA PHE A 276 5.54 20.72 5.57
C PHE A 276 4.16 20.07 5.74
N HIS A 277 3.13 20.81 6.18
CA HIS A 277 1.79 20.26 6.42
C HIS A 277 1.23 19.57 5.18
N VAL A 278 1.47 20.12 3.99
CA VAL A 278 0.99 19.55 2.71
C VAL A 278 1.55 18.15 2.46
N PHE A 279 2.80 17.89 2.86
CA PHE A 279 3.44 16.58 2.68
C PHE A 279 3.05 15.58 3.77
N TYR A 280 2.80 16.05 5.00
CA TYR A 280 2.50 15.17 6.12
C TYR A 280 1.01 14.91 6.34
N ALA A 281 0.12 15.71 5.72
CA ALA A 281 -1.33 15.50 5.77
C ALA A 281 -1.78 14.12 5.28
N GLN A 282 -1.05 13.52 4.32
CA GLN A 282 -1.37 12.19 3.78
C GLN A 282 -1.23 11.07 4.83
N PHE A 283 -0.35 11.24 5.83
CA PHE A 283 -0.09 10.23 6.85
C PHE A 283 -1.20 10.12 7.90
N GLN A 284 -2.10 11.10 8.00
CA GLN A 284 -3.23 11.06 8.94
C GLN A 284 -4.19 9.90 8.67
N ASN A 285 -4.41 9.58 7.39
CA ASN A 285 -5.36 8.54 6.97
C ASN A 285 -4.67 7.33 6.34
N VAL A 286 -3.34 7.22 6.44
CA VAL A 286 -2.55 6.21 5.73
C VAL A 286 -2.97 4.79 6.05
N VAL A 287 -3.31 4.49 7.31
CA VAL A 287 -3.75 3.16 7.74
C VAL A 287 -5.09 2.81 7.09
N ILE A 288 -6.06 3.72 7.11
CA ILE A 288 -7.39 3.51 6.53
C ILE A 288 -7.29 3.34 5.01
N VAL A 289 -6.50 4.19 4.36
CA VAL A 289 -6.25 4.11 2.91
C VAL A 289 -5.57 2.78 2.55
N THR A 290 -4.57 2.37 3.32
CA THR A 290 -3.88 1.08 3.16
C THR A 290 -4.83 -0.09 3.26
N MET A 291 -5.63 -0.15 4.33
CA MET A 291 -6.59 -1.24 4.54
C MET A 291 -7.61 -1.31 3.41
N LYS A 292 -8.13 -0.16 2.94
CA LYS A 292 -9.05 -0.10 1.79
C LYS A 292 -8.39 -0.57 0.50
N SER A 293 -7.18 -0.08 0.19
CA SER A 293 -6.45 -0.44 -1.04
C SER A 293 -6.07 -1.92 -1.08
N LEU A 294 -5.61 -2.49 0.05
CA LEU A 294 -5.32 -3.92 0.16
C LEU A 294 -6.59 -4.77 0.06
N ALA A 295 -7.69 -4.35 0.70
CA ALA A 295 -8.97 -5.06 0.60
C ALA A 295 -9.47 -5.10 -0.86
N VAL A 296 -9.47 -3.97 -1.56
CA VAL A 296 -9.83 -3.92 -2.99
C VAL A 296 -8.93 -4.83 -3.81
N THR A 297 -7.62 -4.80 -3.58
CA THR A 297 -6.65 -5.66 -4.27
C THR A 297 -6.98 -7.14 -4.06
N LEU A 298 -7.24 -7.56 -2.82
CA LEU A 298 -7.60 -8.96 -2.51
C LEU A 298 -8.94 -9.38 -3.11
N ILE A 299 -9.94 -8.49 -3.13
CA ILE A 299 -11.25 -8.75 -3.76
C ILE A 299 -11.08 -8.95 -5.26
N VAL A 300 -10.33 -8.07 -5.94
CA VAL A 300 -10.07 -8.20 -7.38
C VAL A 300 -9.31 -9.49 -7.66
N MET A 301 -8.30 -9.82 -6.85
CA MET A 301 -7.57 -11.09 -6.99
C MET A 301 -8.47 -12.31 -6.80
N PHE A 302 -9.39 -12.27 -5.83
CA PHE A 302 -10.38 -13.34 -5.64
C PHE A 302 -11.26 -13.52 -6.88
N LEU A 303 -11.79 -12.42 -7.44
CA LEU A 303 -12.66 -12.47 -8.62
C LEU A 303 -11.93 -12.99 -9.85
N VAL A 304 -10.75 -12.44 -10.16
CA VAL A 304 -9.95 -12.84 -11.33
C VAL A 304 -9.51 -14.30 -11.23
N LYS A 305 -9.04 -14.73 -10.05
CA LYS A 305 -8.64 -16.12 -9.83
C LYS A 305 -9.82 -17.08 -9.84
N GLY A 306 -10.96 -16.64 -9.29
CA GLY A 306 -12.21 -17.40 -9.36
C GLY A 306 -12.62 -17.68 -10.80
N ILE A 307 -12.51 -16.69 -11.69
CA ILE A 307 -12.81 -16.86 -13.12
C ILE A 307 -11.79 -17.78 -13.80
N LEU A 308 -10.49 -17.55 -13.58
CA LEU A 308 -9.42 -18.33 -14.21
C LEU A 308 -9.41 -19.81 -13.79
N LEU A 309 -9.76 -20.11 -12.54
CA LEU A 309 -9.79 -21.46 -11.96
C LEU A 309 -11.19 -22.13 -12.08
N GLY A 310 -12.01 -21.71 -13.04
CA GLY A 310 -13.28 -22.37 -13.36
C GLY A 310 -14.39 -22.21 -12.31
N LEU A 311 -14.47 -21.07 -11.64
CA LEU A 311 -15.44 -20.76 -10.57
C LEU A 311 -15.40 -21.72 -9.37
N SER A 312 -14.23 -22.28 -9.07
CA SER A 312 -14.04 -23.13 -7.89
C SER A 312 -14.21 -22.34 -6.58
N LEU A 313 -15.40 -22.47 -5.97
CA LEU A 313 -15.76 -21.82 -4.69
C LEU A 313 -14.93 -22.30 -3.49
N LEU A 314 -14.11 -23.34 -3.66
CA LEU A 314 -13.23 -23.86 -2.61
C LEU A 314 -11.78 -23.40 -2.78
N VAL A 315 -11.25 -23.37 -4.01
CA VAL A 315 -9.81 -23.09 -4.26
C VAL A 315 -9.53 -21.59 -4.31
N ALA A 316 -10.37 -20.83 -5.02
CA ALA A 316 -10.20 -19.38 -5.15
C ALA A 316 -10.15 -18.63 -3.80
N PRO A 317 -11.06 -18.87 -2.82
CA PRO A 317 -10.97 -18.20 -1.52
C PRO A 317 -9.76 -18.67 -0.72
N LEU A 318 -9.34 -19.92 -0.86
CA LEU A 318 -8.18 -20.48 -0.15
C LEU A 318 -6.87 -19.81 -0.59
N ILE A 319 -6.68 -19.64 -1.90
CA ILE A 319 -5.52 -18.94 -2.46
C ILE A 319 -5.56 -17.45 -2.12
N THR A 320 -6.75 -16.85 -2.08
CA THR A 320 -6.91 -15.45 -1.64
C THR A 320 -6.56 -15.30 -0.16
N ALA A 321 -6.98 -16.23 0.70
CA ALA A 321 -6.60 -16.24 2.11
C ALA A 321 -5.07 -16.42 2.28
N ALA A 322 -4.44 -17.28 1.48
CA ALA A 322 -2.99 -17.43 1.47
C ALA A 322 -2.27 -16.12 1.05
N LEU A 323 -2.83 -15.36 0.10
CA LEU A 323 -2.32 -14.04 -0.27
C LEU A 323 -2.49 -12.99 0.84
N ALA A 324 -3.62 -13.01 1.56
CA ALA A 324 -3.83 -12.13 2.70
C ALA A 324 -2.78 -12.39 3.79
N LEU A 325 -2.55 -13.66 4.12
CA LEU A 325 -1.49 -14.06 5.06
C LEU A 325 -0.11 -13.65 4.56
N PHE A 326 0.21 -13.91 3.28
CA PHE A 326 1.46 -13.44 2.68
C PHE A 326 1.66 -11.92 2.84
N THR A 327 0.60 -11.13 2.63
CA THR A 327 0.64 -9.67 2.77
C THR A 327 0.96 -9.24 4.21
N ILE A 328 0.33 -9.87 5.22
CA ILE A 328 0.62 -9.62 6.64
C ILE A 328 2.09 -9.94 6.94
N ASN A 329 2.59 -11.07 6.44
CA ASN A 329 3.97 -11.48 6.69
C ASN A 329 4.99 -10.59 5.98
N LEU A 330 4.65 -10.08 4.79
CA LEU A 330 5.47 -9.08 4.10
C LEU A 330 5.53 -7.79 4.91
N LEU A 331 4.40 -7.26 5.40
CA LEU A 331 4.39 -6.06 6.25
C LEU A 331 5.20 -6.25 7.55
N GLY A 332 5.10 -7.43 8.18
CA GLY A 332 5.92 -7.77 9.34
C GLY A 332 7.43 -7.85 9.01
N LEU A 333 7.79 -8.37 7.83
CA LEU A 333 9.17 -8.38 7.36
C LEU A 333 9.70 -6.96 7.12
N LEU A 334 8.88 -6.05 6.58
CA LEU A 334 9.27 -4.66 6.38
C LEU A 334 9.58 -3.95 7.70
N SER A 335 8.84 -4.25 8.76
CA SER A 335 9.15 -3.79 10.12
C SER A 335 10.51 -4.30 10.60
N LEU A 336 10.84 -5.57 10.37
CA LEU A 336 12.17 -6.13 10.73
C LEU A 336 13.32 -5.51 9.93
N LEU A 337 13.04 -5.09 8.70
CA LEU A 337 14.01 -4.39 7.86
C LEU A 337 14.15 -2.90 8.24
N GLY A 338 13.38 -2.40 9.22
CA GLY A 338 13.40 -1.00 9.63
C GLY A 338 12.92 -0.04 8.55
N ILE A 339 12.07 -0.51 7.63
CA ILE A 339 11.54 0.32 6.55
C ILE A 339 10.27 1.02 7.02
N ALA A 340 10.35 2.35 7.18
CA ALA A 340 9.20 3.17 7.52
C ALA A 340 8.10 3.07 6.45
N PHE A 341 6.86 2.92 6.89
CA PHE A 341 5.69 2.77 6.06
C PHE A 341 5.27 4.11 5.45
N SER A 342 5.28 4.15 4.13
CA SER A 342 4.92 5.30 3.31
C SER A 342 4.07 4.87 2.11
N ASP A 343 3.56 5.83 1.34
CA ASP A 343 2.78 5.52 0.13
C ASP A 343 3.61 4.77 -0.93
N VAL A 344 4.92 5.01 -0.98
CA VAL A 344 5.85 4.25 -1.84
C VAL A 344 5.89 2.78 -1.41
N VAL A 345 5.94 2.53 -0.09
CA VAL A 345 5.87 1.16 0.46
C VAL A 345 4.52 0.52 0.15
N LEU A 346 3.42 1.24 0.33
CA LEU A 346 2.07 0.74 0.03
C LEU A 346 1.95 0.28 -1.42
N VAL A 347 2.41 1.09 -2.38
CA VAL A 347 2.40 0.72 -3.81
C VAL A 347 3.25 -0.53 -4.05
N ASN A 348 4.46 -0.60 -3.48
CA ASN A 348 5.32 -1.76 -3.64
C ASN A 348 4.73 -3.03 -2.98
N VAL A 349 4.00 -2.90 -1.88
CA VAL A 349 3.25 -4.02 -1.27
C VAL A 349 2.10 -4.47 -2.18
N ILE A 350 1.36 -3.56 -2.82
CA ILE A 350 0.29 -3.92 -3.77
C ILE A 350 0.86 -4.67 -4.98
N ILE A 351 1.96 -4.19 -5.55
CA ILE A 351 2.69 -4.87 -6.63
C ILE A 351 3.14 -6.26 -6.17
N SER A 352 3.66 -6.35 -4.94
CA SER A 352 4.09 -7.60 -4.31
C SER A 352 2.96 -8.64 -4.22
N VAL A 353 1.74 -8.21 -3.84
CA VAL A 353 0.56 -9.09 -3.81
C VAL A 353 0.20 -9.61 -5.20
N GLY A 354 0.28 -8.78 -6.23
CA GLY A 354 0.06 -9.20 -7.62
C GLY A 354 1.08 -10.24 -8.09
N VAL A 355 2.37 -9.97 -7.86
CA VAL A 355 3.47 -10.87 -8.24
C VAL A 355 3.41 -12.21 -7.49
N ALA A 356 3.15 -12.20 -6.18
CA ALA A 356 2.93 -13.43 -5.42
C ALA A 356 1.66 -14.16 -5.89
N GLY A 357 0.64 -13.41 -6.28
CA GLY A 357 -0.62 -13.92 -6.80
C GLY A 357 -0.47 -14.77 -8.05
N GLU A 358 0.40 -14.38 -8.98
CA GLU A 358 0.77 -15.15 -10.17
C GLU A 358 1.38 -16.51 -9.78
N ILE A 359 2.41 -16.50 -8.94
CA ILE A 359 3.13 -17.70 -8.50
C ILE A 359 2.18 -18.68 -7.80
N PHE A 360 1.31 -18.19 -6.90
CA PHE A 360 0.40 -19.05 -6.15
C PHE A 360 -0.67 -19.68 -7.05
N THR A 361 -1.11 -18.97 -8.09
CA THR A 361 -2.15 -19.46 -9.00
C THR A 361 -1.63 -20.58 -9.89
N HIS A 362 -0.40 -20.48 -10.41
CA HIS A 362 0.23 -21.55 -11.18
C HIS A 362 0.38 -22.86 -10.37
N ILE A 363 0.75 -22.77 -9.09
CA ILE A 363 0.82 -23.95 -8.23
C ILE A 363 -0.56 -24.52 -7.95
N ALA A 364 -1.56 -23.67 -7.70
CA ALA A 364 -2.92 -24.10 -7.43
C ALA A 364 -3.56 -24.79 -8.63
N ASP A 365 -3.36 -24.24 -9.83
CA ASP A 365 -3.84 -24.78 -11.09
C ASP A 365 -3.20 -26.13 -11.40
N SER A 366 -1.86 -26.21 -11.28
CA SER A 366 -1.19 -27.49 -11.51
C SER A 366 -1.56 -28.53 -10.45
N TYR A 367 -1.73 -28.17 -9.18
CA TYR A 367 -2.18 -29.09 -8.15
C TYR A 367 -3.57 -29.67 -8.47
N SER A 368 -4.47 -28.80 -8.94
CA SER A 368 -5.84 -29.17 -9.33
C SER A 368 -5.84 -30.09 -10.55
N SER A 369 -4.95 -29.86 -11.51
CA SER A 369 -4.78 -30.71 -12.71
C SER A 369 -4.29 -32.14 -12.39
N TYR A 370 -3.62 -32.33 -11.26
CA TYR A 370 -3.20 -33.66 -10.78
C TYR A 370 -4.22 -34.31 -9.83
N ALA A 371 -5.25 -33.59 -9.40
CA ALA A 371 -6.29 -34.13 -8.54
C ALA A 371 -7.22 -35.08 -9.34
N GLY A 372 -7.32 -36.35 -8.93
CA GLY A 372 -8.25 -37.31 -9.53
C GLY A 372 -7.63 -38.41 -10.42
N LYS A 373 -6.30 -38.49 -10.54
CA LYS A 373 -5.65 -39.67 -11.14
C LYS A 373 -5.68 -40.84 -10.14
N GLU A 374 -6.19 -41.99 -10.57
CA GLU A 374 -6.63 -43.16 -9.77
C GLU A 374 -5.59 -43.81 -8.83
N GLU A 375 -4.34 -43.29 -8.77
CA GLU A 375 -3.22 -43.94 -8.08
C GLU A 375 -2.26 -42.97 -7.36
N THR A 376 -2.71 -41.77 -6.96
CA THR A 376 -1.84 -40.81 -6.27
C THR A 376 -2.17 -40.67 -4.78
N THR A 377 -1.29 -41.18 -3.91
CA THR A 377 -1.24 -40.77 -2.49
C THR A 377 -1.06 -39.25 -2.41
N LYS A 378 -1.68 -38.57 -1.42
CA LYS A 378 -1.57 -37.10 -1.21
C LYS A 378 -0.12 -36.58 -1.32
N SER A 379 0.83 -37.32 -0.76
CA SER A 379 2.26 -37.01 -0.80
C SER A 379 2.85 -37.06 -2.22
N LYS A 380 2.46 -38.07 -3.01
CA LYS A 380 2.89 -38.22 -4.41
C LYS A 380 2.33 -37.09 -5.28
N GLN A 381 1.07 -36.71 -5.08
CA GLN A 381 0.46 -35.58 -5.78
C GLN A 381 1.18 -34.24 -5.50
N ILE A 382 1.54 -33.98 -4.24
CA ILE A 382 2.33 -32.78 -3.88
C ILE A 382 3.71 -32.84 -4.53
N SER A 383 4.38 -33.99 -4.46
CA SER A 383 5.70 -34.19 -5.06
C SER A 383 5.69 -33.96 -6.57
N ASP A 384 4.71 -34.52 -7.27
CA ASP A 384 4.56 -34.39 -8.73
C ASP A 384 4.19 -32.96 -9.14
N THR A 385 3.35 -32.29 -8.34
CA THR A 385 3.01 -30.88 -8.57
C THR A 385 4.25 -29.99 -8.43
N VAL A 386 5.01 -30.15 -7.34
CA VAL A 386 6.18 -29.32 -7.06
C VAL A 386 7.31 -29.60 -8.05
N SER A 387 7.55 -30.86 -8.44
CA SER A 387 8.62 -31.20 -9.38
C SER A 387 8.35 -30.66 -10.79
N ASN A 388 7.12 -30.84 -11.30
CA ASN A 388 6.78 -30.42 -12.65
C ASN A 388 6.54 -28.90 -12.73
N THR A 389 5.76 -28.32 -11.81
CA THR A 389 5.45 -26.89 -11.83
C THR A 389 6.62 -26.05 -11.35
N GLY A 390 7.43 -26.56 -10.41
CA GLY A 390 8.56 -25.83 -9.84
C GLY A 390 9.60 -25.46 -10.89
N SER A 391 9.89 -26.36 -11.85
CA SER A 391 10.82 -26.07 -12.94
C SER A 391 10.33 -24.94 -13.86
N SER A 392 9.04 -24.95 -14.20
CA SER A 392 8.40 -23.90 -15.00
C SER A 392 8.35 -22.56 -14.27
N LEU A 393 8.02 -22.56 -12.97
CA LEU A 393 8.01 -21.36 -12.12
C LEU A 393 9.41 -20.76 -11.95
N LEU A 394 10.42 -21.61 -11.77
CA LEU A 394 11.81 -21.17 -11.63
C LEU A 394 12.29 -20.46 -12.89
N ALA A 395 12.14 -21.11 -14.05
CA ALA A 395 12.60 -20.57 -15.32
C ALA A 395 11.74 -19.39 -15.83
N GLY A 396 10.42 -19.49 -15.70
CA GLY A 396 9.47 -18.54 -16.28
C GLY A 396 9.18 -17.32 -15.41
N SER A 397 9.28 -17.43 -14.08
CA SER A 397 8.83 -16.37 -13.16
C SER A 397 9.92 -15.91 -12.20
N LEU A 398 10.54 -16.84 -11.46
CA LEU A 398 11.50 -16.50 -10.39
C LEU A 398 12.81 -15.91 -10.92
N ILE A 399 13.48 -16.57 -11.88
CA ILE A 399 14.79 -16.12 -12.40
C ILE A 399 14.68 -14.73 -13.07
N PRO A 400 13.71 -14.46 -13.97
CA PRO A 400 13.55 -13.14 -14.58
C PRO A 400 13.30 -12.04 -13.54
N LYS A 401 12.47 -12.31 -12.53
CA LYS A 401 12.16 -11.35 -11.45
C LYS A 401 13.37 -11.13 -10.55
N LEU A 402 14.10 -12.18 -10.19
CA LEU A 402 15.36 -12.06 -9.43
C LEU A 402 16.37 -11.19 -10.19
N LEU A 403 16.56 -11.43 -11.49
CA LEU A 403 17.48 -10.63 -12.30
C LEU A 403 17.04 -9.16 -12.37
N THR A 404 15.74 -8.93 -12.55
CA THR A 404 15.15 -7.57 -12.58
C THR A 404 15.36 -6.86 -11.24
N PHE A 405 15.05 -7.50 -10.12
CA PHE A 405 15.20 -6.90 -8.80
C PHE A 405 16.67 -6.68 -8.43
N CYS A 406 17.56 -7.63 -8.74
CA CYS A 406 19.00 -7.46 -8.55
C CYS A 406 19.57 -6.32 -9.41
N SER A 407 18.99 -6.04 -10.59
CA SER A 407 19.42 -4.90 -11.39
C SER A 407 19.17 -3.55 -10.69
N LEU A 408 18.15 -3.45 -9.83
CA LEU A 408 17.88 -2.25 -9.03
C LEU A 408 18.98 -1.98 -7.99
N ALA A 409 19.70 -3.01 -7.53
CA ALA A 409 20.83 -2.83 -6.61
C ALA A 409 22.00 -2.08 -7.27
N LEU A 410 22.07 -2.05 -8.60
CA LEU A 410 23.09 -1.28 -9.34
C LEU A 410 22.79 0.22 -9.35
N LEU A 411 21.58 0.63 -8.99
CA LEU A 411 21.18 2.03 -8.92
C LEU A 411 21.71 2.65 -7.61
N LYS A 412 22.39 3.80 -7.73
CA LYS A 412 23.01 4.51 -6.60
C LYS A 412 22.03 5.33 -5.75
N SER A 413 20.73 5.24 -6.02
CA SER A 413 19.71 6.00 -5.28
C SER A 413 19.32 5.24 -4.01
N GLN A 414 19.49 5.88 -2.84
CA GLN A 414 19.12 5.30 -1.54
C GLN A 414 17.63 4.93 -1.49
N LEU A 415 16.76 5.80 -2.03
CA LEU A 415 15.33 5.52 -2.17
C LEU A 415 15.07 4.21 -2.93
N VAL A 416 15.76 4.00 -4.06
CA VAL A 416 15.60 2.78 -4.86
C VAL A 416 16.13 1.56 -4.11
N GLN A 417 17.29 1.68 -3.46
CA GLN A 417 17.89 0.56 -2.74
C GLN A 417 17.02 0.13 -1.54
N MET A 418 16.56 1.08 -0.73
CA MET A 418 15.79 0.80 0.48
C MET A 418 14.34 0.43 0.17
N TYR A 419 13.63 1.23 -0.64
CA TYR A 419 12.19 1.05 -0.82
C TYR A 419 11.80 0.14 -1.99
N PHE A 420 12.70 -0.14 -2.93
CA PHE A 420 12.40 -1.04 -4.06
C PHE A 420 13.20 -2.34 -3.96
N PHE A 421 14.54 -2.26 -3.94
CA PHE A 421 15.37 -3.47 -3.96
C PHE A 421 15.14 -4.36 -2.74
N GLN A 422 15.22 -3.83 -1.51
CA GLN A 422 15.01 -4.62 -0.29
C GLN A 422 13.59 -5.19 -0.19
N ILE A 423 12.57 -4.38 -0.53
CA ILE A 423 11.17 -4.82 -0.52
C ILE A 423 10.94 -5.94 -1.52
N TYR A 424 11.43 -5.80 -2.76
CA TYR A 424 11.24 -6.81 -3.80
C TYR A 424 12.04 -8.08 -3.55
N LEU A 425 13.22 -8.00 -2.96
CA LEU A 425 13.98 -9.17 -2.51
C LEU A 425 13.24 -9.90 -1.38
N GLY A 426 12.71 -9.16 -0.41
CA GLY A 426 11.87 -9.69 0.68
C GLY A 426 10.60 -10.37 0.16
N LEU A 427 9.89 -9.72 -0.77
CA LEU A 427 8.76 -10.30 -1.52
C LEU A 427 9.17 -11.64 -2.15
N LEU A 428 10.26 -11.66 -2.92
CA LEU A 428 10.63 -12.84 -3.69
C LEU A 428 10.97 -14.02 -2.78
N GLY A 429 11.73 -13.78 -1.71
CA GLY A 429 12.04 -14.78 -0.70
C GLY A 429 10.78 -15.34 -0.03
N LEU A 430 9.89 -14.46 0.45
CA LEU A 430 8.63 -14.88 1.08
C LEU A 430 7.70 -15.59 0.08
N ALA A 431 7.63 -15.14 -1.17
CA ALA A 431 6.78 -15.76 -2.19
C ALA A 431 7.23 -17.19 -2.52
N VAL A 432 8.54 -17.45 -2.58
CA VAL A 432 9.07 -18.82 -2.76
C VAL A 432 8.68 -19.71 -1.57
N ILE A 433 8.87 -19.23 -0.35
CA ILE A 433 8.53 -19.97 0.87
C ILE A 433 7.04 -20.32 0.89
N TYR A 434 6.17 -19.33 0.66
CA TYR A 434 4.72 -19.55 0.66
C TYR A 434 4.26 -20.46 -0.48
N SER A 435 4.80 -20.27 -1.67
CA SER A 435 4.39 -21.02 -2.86
C SER A 435 4.82 -22.48 -2.79
N LEU A 436 6.04 -22.80 -2.32
CA LEU A 436 6.54 -24.17 -2.27
C LEU A 436 6.15 -24.93 -1.00
N LEU A 437 5.99 -24.24 0.13
CA LEU A 437 5.74 -24.90 1.42
C LEU A 437 4.30 -24.76 1.90
N PHE A 438 3.72 -23.57 1.84
CA PHE A 438 2.43 -23.29 2.46
C PHE A 438 1.25 -23.63 1.55
N VAL A 439 1.24 -23.13 0.31
CA VAL A 439 0.14 -23.31 -0.64
C VAL A 439 -0.15 -24.78 -0.94
N PRO A 440 0.84 -25.67 -1.22
CA PRO A 440 0.57 -27.07 -1.51
C PRO A 440 0.01 -27.83 -0.30
N VAL A 441 0.49 -27.50 0.90
CA VAL A 441 -0.01 -28.07 2.15
C VAL A 441 -1.44 -27.62 2.39
N LEU A 442 -1.75 -26.35 2.17
CA LEU A 442 -3.09 -25.79 2.30
C LEU A 442 -4.07 -26.47 1.33
N LEU A 443 -3.67 -26.65 0.08
CA LEU A 443 -4.46 -27.36 -0.93
C LEU A 443 -4.65 -28.85 -0.60
N SER A 444 -3.69 -29.49 0.06
CA SER A 444 -3.79 -30.91 0.45
C SER A 444 -4.89 -31.23 1.47
N PHE A 445 -5.31 -30.23 2.26
CA PHE A 445 -6.45 -30.36 3.16
C PHE A 445 -7.79 -30.35 2.40
N VAL A 446 -7.86 -29.62 1.28
CA VAL A 446 -9.06 -29.46 0.46
C VAL A 446 -9.11 -30.44 -0.72
N GLY A 447 -7.97 -31.01 -1.11
CA GLY A 447 -7.83 -31.98 -2.21
C GLY A 447 -8.84 -33.13 -2.25
N PRO A 448 -9.26 -33.76 -1.12
CA PRO A 448 -10.30 -34.79 -1.13
C PRO A 448 -11.67 -34.30 -1.60
N LEU A 449 -11.96 -33.00 -1.51
CA LEU A 449 -13.22 -32.38 -1.94
C LEU A 449 -13.21 -31.93 -3.41
N LEU A 450 -12.03 -31.99 -4.07
CA LEU A 450 -11.88 -31.70 -5.50
C LEU A 450 -12.02 -32.96 -6.37
N GLN A 451 -12.14 -34.14 -5.76
CA GLN A 451 -12.37 -35.38 -6.51
C GLN A 451 -13.84 -35.44 -6.95
N PRO A 452 -14.12 -35.71 -8.24
CA PRO A 452 -15.49 -35.97 -8.67
C PRO A 452 -16.02 -37.17 -7.89
N THR A 453 -17.24 -37.06 -7.39
CA THR A 453 -17.87 -38.17 -6.67
C THR A 453 -17.99 -39.38 -7.62
N PRO A 454 -18.00 -40.63 -7.12
CA PRO A 454 -18.19 -41.82 -7.96
C PRO A 454 -19.44 -41.74 -8.86
N THR A 455 -20.44 -40.97 -8.41
CA THR A 455 -21.64 -40.59 -9.14
C THR A 455 -21.39 -39.67 -10.34
N GLU A 456 -20.51 -38.66 -10.23
CA GLU A 456 -20.15 -37.76 -11.32
C GLU A 456 -19.28 -38.45 -12.38
N ILE A 457 -18.38 -39.35 -11.96
CA ILE A 457 -17.60 -40.18 -12.89
C ILE A 457 -18.54 -41.10 -13.68
N ARG A 458 -19.56 -41.69 -13.03
CA ARG A 458 -20.59 -42.47 -13.73
C ARG A 458 -21.42 -41.64 -14.69
N LEU A 459 -21.78 -40.40 -14.34
CA LEU A 459 -22.54 -39.51 -15.23
C LEU A 459 -21.71 -39.02 -16.42
N LEU A 460 -20.41 -38.72 -16.23
CA LEU A 460 -19.49 -38.36 -17.31
C LEU A 460 -19.17 -39.56 -18.22
N ALA A 461 -19.06 -40.76 -17.64
CA ALA A 461 -18.93 -42.00 -18.41
C ALA A 461 -20.19 -42.31 -19.22
N LEU A 462 -21.38 -42.08 -18.66
CA LEU A 462 -22.66 -42.23 -19.37
C LEU A 462 -22.84 -41.15 -20.46
N ALA A 463 -22.39 -39.92 -20.22
CA ALA A 463 -22.40 -38.85 -21.22
C ALA A 463 -21.48 -39.16 -22.41
N ASN A 464 -20.26 -39.65 -22.15
CA ASN A 464 -19.34 -40.11 -23.21
C ASN A 464 -19.84 -41.37 -23.94
N TYR A 465 -20.58 -42.25 -23.26
CA TYR A 465 -21.20 -43.42 -23.89
C TYR A 465 -22.42 -43.05 -24.76
N SER A 466 -23.12 -41.97 -24.43
CA SER A 466 -24.23 -41.45 -25.24
C SER A 466 -23.78 -40.71 -26.51
N GLY A 467 -22.51 -40.29 -26.59
CA GLY A 467 -21.95 -39.61 -27.76
C GLY A 467 -21.53 -40.53 -28.92
N THR A 468 -21.49 -41.85 -28.72
CA THR A 468 -21.08 -42.83 -29.73
C THR A 468 -22.23 -43.60 -30.39
N THR A 469 -23.50 -43.25 -30.09
CA THR A 469 -24.68 -43.86 -30.73
C THR A 469 -25.37 -42.86 -31.66
N GLY A 470 -24.72 -42.55 -32.77
CA GLY A 470 -25.21 -41.57 -33.74
C GLY A 470 -24.64 -41.73 -35.14
N ALA A 471 -24.61 -42.96 -35.69
CA ALA A 471 -24.53 -43.20 -37.14
C ALA A 471 -25.06 -44.62 -37.46
N SER A 472 -26.05 -44.69 -38.36
CA SER A 472 -26.92 -45.84 -38.64
C SER A 472 -26.32 -46.89 -39.59
N ASP A 473 -26.65 -48.15 -39.30
CA ASP A 473 -27.10 -49.27 -40.16
C ASP A 473 -26.32 -49.72 -41.41
N THR A 474 -25.99 -51.03 -41.50
CA THR A 474 -26.87 -52.05 -42.16
C THR A 474 -26.26 -53.47 -42.17
N SER A 475 -27.13 -54.45 -41.84
CA SER A 475 -27.19 -55.87 -42.23
C SER A 475 -25.96 -56.81 -42.12
N GLU A 476 -26.05 -57.87 -41.29
CA GLU A 476 -26.31 -59.25 -41.77
C GLU A 476 -26.61 -60.23 -40.62
N ILE A 477 -27.21 -61.36 -41.00
CA ILE A 477 -28.04 -62.29 -40.21
C ILE A 477 -27.21 -63.31 -39.39
N THR A 478 -27.77 -63.71 -38.24
CA THR A 478 -27.33 -64.72 -37.24
C THR A 478 -27.30 -66.17 -37.82
N PRO A 479 -26.67 -67.21 -37.19
CA PRO A 479 -27.09 -67.73 -35.86
C PRO A 479 -26.03 -68.39 -34.94
N LEU A 480 -26.27 -68.20 -33.63
CA LEU A 480 -26.25 -69.18 -32.51
C LEU A 480 -25.03 -70.11 -32.26
N GLN A 481 -24.32 -69.80 -31.17
CA GLN A 481 -23.86 -70.63 -30.00
C GLN A 481 -23.95 -72.19 -30.06
N PRO A 482 -23.06 -72.95 -29.37
CA PRO A 482 -23.01 -72.90 -27.89
C PRO A 482 -21.66 -73.18 -27.19
N SER A 483 -21.77 -73.08 -25.87
CA SER A 483 -20.84 -73.19 -24.74
C SER A 483 -20.00 -74.47 -24.58
N ALA A 484 -18.97 -74.29 -23.73
CA ALA A 484 -18.43 -75.20 -22.71
C ALA A 484 -17.18 -76.03 -23.05
N GLY A 485 -16.29 -76.15 -22.06
CA GLY A 485 -15.49 -77.37 -21.86
C GLY A 485 -13.99 -77.18 -21.70
N GLN A 486 -13.51 -77.54 -20.52
CA GLN A 486 -12.09 -77.66 -20.13
C GLN A 486 -11.36 -78.82 -20.83
N SER A 487 -10.01 -78.76 -20.73
CA SER A 487 -9.04 -79.85 -20.51
C SER A 487 -8.30 -80.52 -21.70
N VAL A 488 -6.97 -80.28 -21.69
CA VAL A 488 -5.82 -81.23 -21.72
C VAL A 488 -5.55 -82.08 -23.00
N PRO A 489 -4.26 -82.31 -23.37
CA PRO A 489 -3.83 -82.66 -24.73
C PRO A 489 -3.42 -84.14 -24.91
N SER A 490 -3.37 -84.64 -26.15
CA SER A 490 -2.34 -85.57 -26.71
C SER A 490 -2.71 -86.10 -28.11
N ALA A 491 -1.69 -86.25 -28.96
CA ALA A 491 -1.69 -86.85 -30.31
C ALA A 491 -1.65 -88.41 -30.26
N PRO A 492 -1.36 -89.21 -31.33
CA PRO A 492 -1.22 -88.97 -32.78
C PRO A 492 -1.80 -90.07 -33.73
N SER A 493 -1.55 -89.87 -35.04
CA SER A 493 -1.25 -90.83 -36.13
C SER A 493 -2.34 -91.64 -36.87
N ALA A 494 -2.20 -91.62 -38.21
CA ALA A 494 -2.27 -92.74 -39.19
C ALA A 494 -3.12 -92.39 -40.44
N THR A 495 -2.54 -91.88 -41.53
CA THR A 495 -1.99 -92.54 -42.76
C THR A 495 -2.97 -92.66 -43.95
N ASN A 496 -2.42 -92.33 -45.13
CA ASN A 496 -2.77 -92.74 -46.51
C ASN A 496 -3.90 -92.01 -47.26
N GLN A 497 -3.55 -90.99 -48.04
CA GLN A 497 -3.24 -91.12 -49.49
C GLN A 497 -2.37 -89.95 -49.95
#